data_AF-A0A9X6TI87-F1
#
_entry.id   AF-A0A9X6TI87-F1
#
_cell.length_a   1.000
_cell.length_b   1.000
_cell.length_c   1.000
_cell.angle_alpha   90.00
_cell.angle_beta   90.00
_cell.angle_gamma   90.00
#
_symmetry.space_group_name_H-M   'P 1'
#
loop_
_entity.id
_entity.type
_entity.pdbx_description
1 polymer ?
#
loop_
_entity_poly.entity_id
_entity_poly.type
_entity_poly.pdbx_seq_one_letter_code
_entity_poly.pdbx_strand_id
1 'polypeptide(L)'
;MGCKGQLLTEEQVDRLQFMIHNHYKKNMDICSCDVERVLALNRTSYQPGHVQDEPLLVIEVKDMNSVPSVIYKGIDIKGKVSVDYEWTTNDLEQVGAHNLKIKHIDDQGKNIIGKTIQEERLQ
;
A
#
# COMPACT_ATOMS: atom_id res chain seq x y z
N MET A 1 37.84 -2.91 -18.90
CA MET A 1 37.79 -2.38 -17.52
C MET A 1 36.70 -3.14 -16.78
N GLY A 2 37.07 -4.02 -15.84
CA GLY A 2 36.09 -4.76 -15.04
C GLY A 2 35.49 -3.85 -13.97
N CYS A 3 34.16 -3.76 -13.91
CA CYS A 3 33.48 -2.98 -12.89
C CYS A 3 33.75 -3.63 -11.51
N LYS A 4 34.42 -2.91 -10.62
CA LYS A 4 34.62 -3.30 -9.21
C LYS A 4 33.44 -2.86 -8.36
N GLY A 5 32.21 -2.98 -8.88
CA GLY A 5 31.01 -2.55 -8.19
C GLY A 5 30.80 -3.41 -6.96
N GLN A 6 30.84 -2.82 -5.77
CA GLN A 6 30.34 -3.48 -4.57
C GLN A 6 28.86 -3.73 -4.73
N LEU A 7 28.40 -4.90 -4.27
CA LEU A 7 26.98 -5.19 -4.14
C LEU A 7 26.34 -4.12 -3.25
N LEU A 8 25.23 -3.56 -3.70
CA LEU A 8 24.48 -2.58 -2.92
C LEU A 8 23.92 -3.26 -1.66
N THR A 9 23.96 -2.55 -0.54
CA THR A 9 23.26 -2.98 0.67
C THR A 9 21.75 -2.82 0.49
N GLU A 10 20.96 -3.53 1.30
CA GLU A 10 19.49 -3.43 1.26
C GLU A 10 19.02 -1.98 1.41
N GLU A 11 19.61 -1.21 2.32
CA GLU A 11 19.29 0.22 2.50
C GLU A 11 19.60 1.07 1.25
N GLN A 12 20.68 0.76 0.54
CA GLN A 12 21.03 1.44 -0.71
C GLN A 12 20.03 1.08 -1.81
N VAL A 13 19.57 -0.17 -1.86
CA VAL A 13 18.53 -0.64 -2.78
C VAL A 13 17.21 0.07 -2.48
N ASP A 14 16.79 0.15 -1.22
CA ASP A 14 15.55 0.82 -0.80
C ASP A 14 15.55 2.31 -1.14
N ARG A 15 16.68 2.99 -0.90
CA ARG A 15 16.84 4.40 -1.27
C ARG A 15 16.76 4.60 -2.78
N LEU A 16 17.36 3.70 -3.57
CA LEU A 16 17.27 3.71 -5.03
C LEU A 16 15.84 3.46 -5.52
N GLN A 17 15.13 2.51 -4.93
CA GLN A 17 13.73 2.24 -5.23
C GLN A 17 12.84 3.45 -4.92
N PHE A 18 13.04 4.10 -3.77
CA PHE A 18 12.33 5.34 -3.40
C PHE A 18 12.58 6.47 -4.42
N MET A 19 13.82 6.65 -4.86
CA MET A 19 14.16 7.66 -5.86
C MET A 19 13.50 7.36 -7.22
N ILE A 20 13.55 6.10 -7.67
CA ILE A 20 12.91 5.67 -8.92
C ILE A 20 11.40 5.89 -8.85
N HIS A 21 10.74 5.43 -7.78
CA HIS A 21 9.29 5.55 -7.61
C HIS A 21 8.82 7.01 -7.62
N ASN A 22 9.60 7.93 -7.02
CA ASN A 22 9.29 9.35 -7.02
C ASN A 22 9.63 10.07 -8.34
N HIS A 23 10.72 9.69 -9.03
CA HIS A 23 11.08 10.27 -10.33
C HIS A 23 10.17 9.78 -11.46
N TYR A 24 9.66 8.55 -11.39
CA TYR A 24 8.71 8.01 -12.35
C TYR A 24 7.41 8.82 -12.45
N LYS A 25 7.06 9.56 -11.37
CA LYS A 25 5.90 10.44 -11.32
C LYS A 25 6.13 11.83 -11.94
N LYS A 26 7.35 12.15 -12.40
CA LYS A 26 7.66 13.42 -13.08
C LYS A 26 8.15 13.17 -14.50
N ASN A 27 7.30 13.50 -15.49
CA ASN A 27 7.63 13.74 -16.91
C ASN A 27 8.92 13.08 -17.42
N MET A 28 8.93 11.75 -17.52
CA MET A 28 9.89 11.05 -18.37
C MET A 28 9.15 10.62 -19.64
N ASP A 29 9.74 10.88 -20.81
CA ASP A 29 9.25 10.45 -22.13
C ASP A 29 9.37 8.93 -22.35
N ILE A 30 9.19 8.15 -21.28
CA ILE A 30 9.35 6.70 -21.26
C ILE A 30 8.02 6.11 -20.81
N CYS A 31 7.39 5.35 -21.71
CA CYS A 31 6.14 4.64 -21.43
C CYS A 31 6.37 3.63 -20.31
N SER A 32 5.40 3.50 -19.40
CA SER A 32 5.48 2.49 -18.35
C SER A 32 5.62 1.07 -18.91
N CYS A 33 5.02 0.84 -20.07
CA CYS A 33 5.10 -0.38 -20.83
C CYS A 33 6.52 -0.73 -21.33
N ASP A 34 7.36 0.27 -21.61
CA ASP A 34 8.74 0.04 -22.06
C ASP A 34 9.64 -0.31 -20.87
N VAL A 35 9.37 0.27 -19.71
CA VAL A 35 10.05 -0.07 -18.46
C VAL A 35 9.73 -1.49 -18.03
N GLU A 36 8.45 -1.88 -18.05
CA GLU A 36 8.03 -3.25 -17.77
C GLU A 36 8.70 -4.27 -18.69
N ARG A 37 8.86 -3.94 -19.98
CA ARG A 37 9.52 -4.81 -20.96
C ARG A 37 11.00 -5.02 -20.65
N VAL A 38 11.73 -3.96 -20.32
CA VAL A 38 13.15 -4.04 -19.95
C VAL A 38 13.33 -4.81 -18.63
N LEU A 39 12.46 -4.55 -17.66
CA LEU A 39 12.46 -5.29 -16.40
C LEU A 39 12.17 -6.79 -16.62
N ALA A 40 11.27 -7.13 -17.53
CA ALA A 40 10.96 -8.52 -17.87
C ALA A 40 12.09 -9.24 -18.61
N LEU A 41 12.86 -8.54 -19.47
CA LEU A 41 14.00 -9.11 -20.20
C LEU A 41 15.17 -9.44 -19.27
N ASN A 42 15.35 -8.71 -18.18
CA ASN A 42 16.38 -8.97 -17.17
C ASN A 42 16.02 -10.10 -16.17
N ARG A 43 14.84 -10.74 -16.29
CA ARG A 43 14.37 -11.79 -15.37
C ARG A 43 14.97 -13.18 -15.60
N THR A 44 15.84 -13.41 -16.58
CA THR A 44 16.52 -14.72 -16.73
C THR A 44 17.66 -14.93 -15.73
N SER A 45 18.09 -13.92 -14.96
CA SER A 45 19.15 -14.10 -13.95
C SER A 45 19.00 -13.27 -12.67
N TYR A 46 17.84 -12.66 -12.42
CA TYR A 46 17.60 -11.84 -11.24
C TYR A 46 16.26 -12.23 -10.62
N GLN A 47 16.29 -12.86 -9.44
CA GLN A 47 15.09 -12.99 -8.62
C GLN A 47 14.81 -11.60 -8.03
N PRO A 48 13.73 -10.92 -8.43
CA PRO A 48 13.40 -9.63 -7.87
C PRO A 48 12.97 -9.85 -6.42
N GLY A 49 13.66 -9.20 -5.48
CA GLY A 49 13.08 -8.92 -4.18
C GLY A 49 11.73 -8.27 -4.43
N HIS A 50 10.67 -8.90 -3.91
CA HIS A 50 9.31 -8.43 -4.03
C HIS A 50 9.26 -6.96 -3.56
N VAL A 51 9.04 -6.03 -4.48
CA VAL A 51 8.28 -4.83 -4.11
C VAL A 51 6.93 -5.41 -3.72
N GLN A 52 6.69 -5.50 -2.42
CA GLN A 52 5.42 -5.95 -1.90
C GLN A 52 4.36 -4.97 -2.43
N ASP A 53 3.66 -5.37 -3.49
CA ASP A 53 2.33 -4.86 -3.87
C ASP A 53 1.33 -5.29 -2.78
N GLU A 54 1.67 -5.00 -1.52
CA GLU A 54 0.80 -5.30 -0.40
C GLU A 54 -0.34 -4.28 -0.42
N PRO A 55 -1.59 -4.77 -0.47
CA PRO A 55 -2.75 -3.89 -0.47
C PRO A 55 -2.75 -3.01 0.79
N LEU A 56 -2.94 -1.71 0.59
CA LEU A 56 -3.06 -0.72 1.66
C LEU A 56 -4.14 -1.10 2.68
N LEU A 57 -5.27 -1.61 2.19
CA LEU A 57 -6.42 -2.04 2.99
C LEU A 57 -6.99 -3.34 2.41
N VAL A 58 -7.15 -4.35 3.27
CA VAL A 58 -7.89 -5.58 2.97
C VAL A 58 -9.01 -5.72 3.98
N ILE A 59 -10.23 -5.86 3.49
CA ILE A 59 -11.40 -6.24 4.29
C ILE A 59 -11.89 -7.57 3.75
N GLU A 60 -11.78 -8.63 4.55
CA GLU A 60 -12.20 -9.98 4.17
C GLU A 60 -13.33 -10.44 5.08
N VAL A 61 -14.43 -10.89 4.47
CA VAL A 61 -15.59 -11.48 5.16
C VAL A 61 -15.78 -12.89 4.63
N LYS A 62 -15.52 -13.88 5.47
CA LYS A 62 -15.59 -15.30 5.08
C LYS A 62 -17.04 -15.75 4.87
N ASP A 63 -17.92 -15.35 5.78
CA ASP A 63 -19.36 -15.60 5.76
C ASP A 63 -20.10 -14.57 6.64
N MET A 64 -21.44 -14.53 6.57
CA MET A 64 -22.24 -13.49 7.25
C MET A 64 -22.25 -13.59 8.78
N ASN A 65 -21.78 -14.70 9.36
CA ASN A 65 -21.64 -14.86 10.80
C ASN A 65 -20.20 -14.63 11.27
N SER A 66 -19.26 -14.44 10.33
CA SER A 66 -17.86 -14.20 10.63
C SER A 66 -17.58 -12.75 11.00
N VAL A 67 -16.67 -12.54 11.95
CA VAL A 67 -16.10 -11.21 12.21
C VAL A 67 -15.14 -10.89 11.06
N PRO A 68 -15.24 -9.71 10.41
CA PRO A 68 -14.36 -9.36 9.30
C PRO A 68 -12.90 -9.31 9.73
N SER A 69 -12.00 -9.79 8.87
CA SER A 69 -10.57 -9.47 8.96
C SER A 69 -10.34 -8.10 8.33
N VAL A 70 -9.59 -7.23 9.01
CA VAL A 70 -9.24 -5.90 8.49
C VAL A 70 -7.75 -5.70 8.66
N ILE A 71 -7.04 -5.67 7.53
CA ILE A 71 -5.60 -5.45 7.46
C ILE A 71 -5.38 -4.08 6.86
N TYR A 72 -4.66 -3.21 7.57
CA TYR A 72 -4.32 -1.87 7.10
C TYR A 72 -2.82 -1.64 7.21
N LYS A 73 -2.16 -1.30 6.10
CA LYS A 73 -0.70 -1.17 6.00
C LYS A 73 0.05 -2.40 6.56
N GLY A 74 -0.44 -3.58 6.22
CA GLY A 74 0.10 -4.87 6.71
C GLY A 74 -0.26 -5.24 8.16
N ILE A 75 -0.97 -4.38 8.90
CA ILE A 75 -1.31 -4.62 10.31
C ILE A 75 -2.76 -5.08 10.45
N ASP A 76 -2.98 -6.24 11.06
CA ASP A 76 -4.31 -6.73 11.42
C ASP A 76 -4.87 -5.98 12.63
N ILE A 77 -6.01 -5.35 12.44
CA ILE A 77 -6.70 -4.56 13.47
C ILE A 77 -7.54 -5.50 14.34
N LYS A 78 -7.18 -5.66 15.62
CA LYS A 78 -7.90 -6.54 16.57
C LYS A 78 -9.01 -5.80 17.34
N GLY A 79 -9.85 -6.56 18.05
CA GLY A 79 -10.88 -6.00 18.96
C GLY A 79 -11.99 -5.20 18.29
N LYS A 80 -12.25 -5.44 17.00
CA LYS A 80 -13.20 -4.66 16.19
C LYS A 80 -14.64 -4.88 16.64
N VAL A 81 -15.38 -3.78 16.74
CA VAL A 81 -16.82 -3.72 17.09
C VAL A 81 -17.65 -3.29 15.87
N SER A 82 -17.16 -2.33 15.10
CA SER A 82 -17.80 -1.83 13.88
C SER A 82 -16.74 -1.46 12.86
N VAL A 83 -17.01 -1.74 11.59
CA VAL A 83 -16.17 -1.36 10.46
C VAL A 83 -17.07 -0.70 9.42
N ASP A 84 -16.90 0.61 9.23
CA ASP A 84 -17.60 1.37 8.21
C ASP A 84 -16.59 1.76 7.13
N TYR A 85 -16.85 1.36 5.89
CA TYR A 85 -16.04 1.73 4.73
C TYR A 85 -16.91 2.44 3.70
N GLU A 86 -16.48 3.65 3.34
CA GLU A 86 -17.13 4.48 2.34
C GLU A 86 -16.07 4.97 1.35
N TRP A 87 -16.42 4.91 0.08
CA TRP A 87 -15.60 5.46 -0.99
C TRP A 87 -16.46 6.35 -1.87
N THR A 88 -15.93 7.55 -2.15
CA THR A 88 -16.57 8.52 -3.03
C THR A 88 -15.69 8.75 -4.26
N THR A 89 -16.33 8.88 -5.42
CA THR A 89 -15.66 9.37 -6.63
C THR A 89 -15.49 10.88 -6.57
N ASN A 90 -14.63 11.43 -7.43
CA ASN A 90 -14.69 12.86 -7.71
C ASN A 90 -16.07 13.19 -8.28
N ASP A 91 -16.70 14.25 -7.77
CA ASP A 91 -17.83 14.90 -8.40
C ASP A 91 -17.46 16.34 -8.79
N LEU A 92 -18.45 17.17 -9.15
CA LEU A 92 -18.19 18.56 -9.58
C LEU A 92 -17.67 19.46 -8.44
N GLU A 93 -17.85 19.08 -7.17
CA GLU A 93 -17.57 19.91 -5.99
C GLU A 93 -16.62 19.23 -4.98
N GLN A 94 -16.45 17.91 -5.05
CA GLN A 94 -15.73 17.10 -4.07
C GLN A 94 -14.65 16.23 -4.72
N VAL A 95 -13.50 16.17 -4.05
CA VAL A 95 -12.45 15.21 -4.36
C VAL A 95 -12.84 13.86 -3.79
N GLY A 96 -12.69 12.81 -4.58
CA GLY A 96 -12.94 11.44 -4.16
C GLY A 96 -12.02 11.03 -3.02
N ALA A 97 -12.59 10.34 -2.04
CA ALA A 97 -11.90 10.01 -0.79
C ALA A 97 -12.19 8.56 -0.36
N HIS A 98 -11.24 7.99 0.37
CA HIS A 98 -11.43 6.74 1.09
C HIS A 98 -11.65 7.05 2.57
N ASN A 99 -12.80 6.64 3.10
CA ASN A 99 -13.19 6.86 4.49
C ASN A 99 -13.34 5.51 5.19
N LEU A 100 -12.45 5.20 6.12
CA LEU A 100 -12.50 3.99 6.94
C LEU A 100 -12.66 4.35 8.41
N LYS A 101 -13.77 3.94 9.02
CA LYS A 101 -14.01 4.14 10.47
C LYS A 101 -14.09 2.78 11.14
N ILE A 102 -13.23 2.58 12.14
CA ILE A 102 -13.21 1.34 12.92
C ILE A 102 -13.40 1.67 14.38
N LYS A 103 -14.46 1.12 14.97
CA LYS A 103 -14.63 1.09 16.43
C LYS A 103 -14.01 -0.19 16.95
N HIS A 104 -13.17 -0.07 17.97
CA HIS A 104 -12.52 -1.22 18.60
C HIS A 104 -12.53 -1.09 20.12
N ILE A 105 -12.45 -2.21 20.82
CA ILE A 105 -12.27 -2.23 22.27
C ILE A 105 -10.77 -2.10 22.54
N ASP A 106 -10.41 -1.29 23.55
CA ASP A 106 -9.02 -1.21 24.00
C ASP A 106 -8.50 -2.57 24.52
N ASP A 107 -7.19 -2.76 24.52
CA ASP A 107 -6.56 -4.01 24.99
C ASP A 107 -6.86 -4.30 26.48
N GLN A 108 -7.38 -3.31 27.20
CA GLN A 108 -7.79 -3.41 28.60
C GLN A 108 -9.25 -3.87 28.77
N GLY A 109 -10.01 -4.00 27.68
CA GLY A 109 -11.41 -4.43 27.67
C GLY A 109 -12.38 -3.46 28.32
N LYS A 110 -11.97 -2.22 28.60
CA LYS A 110 -12.72 -1.28 29.46
C LYS A 110 -13.42 -0.18 28.68
N ASN A 111 -12.91 0.21 27.52
CA ASN A 111 -13.47 1.30 26.73
C ASN A 111 -13.59 0.95 25.24
N ILE A 112 -14.65 1.45 24.60
CA ILE A 112 -14.79 1.43 23.14
C ILE A 112 -14.06 2.67 22.61
N ILE A 113 -12.95 2.45 21.90
CA ILE A 113 -12.19 3.48 21.22
C ILE A 113 -12.63 3.51 19.74
N GLY A 114 -13.01 4.68 19.24
CA GLY A 114 -13.24 4.89 17.82
C GLY A 114 -11.98 5.41 17.15
N LYS A 115 -11.39 4.64 16.22
CA LYS A 115 -10.31 5.11 15.36
C LYS A 115 -10.89 5.42 13.98
N THR A 116 -10.85 6.69 13.60
CA THR A 116 -11.17 7.11 12.24
C THR A 116 -9.88 7.21 11.43
N ILE A 117 -9.82 6.50 10.31
CA ILE A 117 -8.73 6.58 9.34
C ILE A 117 -9.33 7.23 8.08
N GLN A 118 -8.94 8.47 7.82
CA GLN A 118 -9.26 9.17 6.57
C GLN A 118 -7.99 9.30 5.77
N GLU A 119 -8.00 8.77 4.53
CA GLU A 119 -6.93 9.01 3.57
C GLU A 119 -7.52 9.79 2.38
N GLU A 120 -7.08 11.04 2.26
CA GLU A 120 -7.35 11.89 1.10
C GLU A 120 -6.35 11.55 -0.02
N ARG A 121 -6.83 11.50 -1.26
CA ARG A 121 -5.95 11.28 -2.40
C ARG A 121 -5.13 12.56 -2.63
N LEU A 122 -3.84 12.56 -2.25
CA LEU A 122 -2.91 13.61 -2.64
C LEU A 122 -2.82 13.65 -4.17
N GLN A 123 -3.32 14.74 -4.78
CA GLN A 123 -3.19 15.02 -6.22
C GLN A 123 -1.76 15.44 -6.58
#